data_AF-A0A6N2LYM2-F1
#
_entry.id   AF-A0A6N2LYM2-F1
#
_cell.length_a   1.000
_cell.length_b   1.000
_cell.length_c   1.000
_cell.angle_alpha   90.00
_cell.angle_beta   90.00
_cell.angle_gamma   90.00
#
_symmetry.space_group_name_H-M   'P 1'
#
loop_
_entity.id
_entity.type
_entity.pdbx_description
1 polymer ?
#
loop_
_entity_poly.entity_id
_entity_poly.type
_entity_poly.pdbx_seq_one_letter_code
_entity_poly.pdbx_strand_id
1 'polypeptide(L)'
;MKCFLISEATQETSRATIYNGANAQGKMRGVMRRPWGKFTAEIRDSTRKGIRVWLGTFDSAEASALAYDQVAFLMRGPGKTQNFPVERLRESL
;
A
#
# COMPACT_ATOMS: atom_id res chain seq x y z
N MET A 1 -1.44 -39.96 -29.50
CA MET A 1 -2.76 -39.29 -29.49
C MET A 1 -2.85 -38.55 -28.15
N LYS A 2 -2.32 -37.32 -28.00
CA LYS A 2 -2.98 -36.02 -28.28
C LYS A 2 -4.47 -36.00 -27.92
N CYS A 3 -4.77 -35.29 -26.83
CA CYS A 3 -5.88 -34.33 -26.57
C CYS A 3 -5.73 -33.95 -25.07
N PHE A 4 -5.12 -32.83 -24.67
CA PHE A 4 -5.42 -31.41 -24.88
C PHE A 4 -6.79 -30.98 -24.28
N LEU A 5 -6.68 -30.12 -23.25
CA LEU A 5 -7.66 -29.16 -22.69
C LEU A 5 -8.71 -29.62 -21.66
N ILE A 6 -8.44 -29.24 -20.40
CA ILE A 6 -9.38 -28.60 -19.47
C ILE A 6 -8.52 -27.54 -18.75
N SER A 7 -8.45 -26.29 -19.21
CA SER A 7 -9.27 -25.13 -18.81
C SER A 7 -9.35 -24.90 -17.28
N GLU A 8 -8.70 -23.81 -16.88
CA GLU A 8 -9.06 -22.90 -15.77
C GLU A 8 -8.87 -23.40 -14.32
N ALA A 9 -8.05 -22.67 -13.56
CA ALA A 9 -8.56 -21.74 -12.56
C ALA A 9 -7.52 -21.45 -11.44
N THR A 10 -7.14 -20.17 -11.36
CA THR A 10 -6.88 -19.39 -10.12
C THR A 10 -5.70 -19.72 -9.21
N GLN A 11 -4.67 -18.89 -9.36
CA GLN A 11 -4.03 -18.08 -8.32
C GLN A 11 -3.68 -18.77 -7.00
N GLU A 12 -2.37 -18.96 -6.78
CA GLU A 12 -1.72 -19.24 -5.49
C GLU A 12 -2.01 -18.10 -4.48
N THR A 13 -3.23 -18.09 -3.93
CA THR A 13 -3.72 -17.09 -2.99
C THR A 13 -3.43 -17.56 -1.57
N SER A 14 -2.15 -17.80 -1.26
CA SER A 14 -1.74 -18.33 0.05
C SER A 14 -0.74 -17.46 0.81
N ARG A 15 -0.39 -16.27 0.29
CA ARG A 15 0.53 -15.33 0.96
C ARG A 15 -0.11 -14.06 1.53
N ALA A 16 -1.44 -13.90 1.45
CA ALA A 16 -2.12 -12.68 1.89
C ALA A 16 -2.51 -12.65 3.38
N THR A 17 -2.33 -13.73 4.14
CA THR A 17 -2.95 -13.86 5.48
C THR A 17 -2.08 -13.34 6.65
N ILE A 18 -0.85 -12.86 6.42
CA ILE A 18 0.05 -12.43 7.51
C ILE A 18 -0.09 -10.94 7.91
N TYR A 19 -0.96 -10.15 7.26
CA TYR A 19 -1.18 -8.74 7.65
C TYR A 19 -2.30 -8.50 8.68
N ASN A 20 -2.65 -9.52 9.46
CA ASN A 20 -3.70 -9.40 10.50
C ASN A 20 -3.20 -8.82 11.83
N GLY A 21 -2.16 -7.97 11.84
CA GLY A 21 -1.50 -7.62 13.09
C GLY A 21 -0.78 -6.28 13.14
N ALA A 22 -1.46 -5.16 12.86
CA ALA A 22 -1.07 -3.86 13.43
C ALA A 22 -2.18 -2.81 13.24
N ASN A 23 -3.17 -2.87 14.14
CA ASN A 23 -4.18 -1.87 14.49
C ASN A 23 -5.59 -2.45 14.38
N ALA A 24 -6.07 -2.97 15.50
CA ALA A 24 -7.49 -3.25 15.76
C ALA A 24 -8.38 -1.98 15.71
N GLN A 25 -7.83 -0.83 15.27
CA GLN A 25 -8.51 0.43 15.00
C GLN A 25 -8.24 0.95 13.56
N GLY A 26 -7.72 0.11 12.65
CA GLY A 26 -7.91 0.20 11.19
C GLY A 26 -7.40 1.45 10.47
N LYS A 27 -6.38 2.15 10.98
CA LYS A 27 -5.81 3.35 10.31
C LYS A 27 -4.38 3.05 9.84
N MET A 28 -4.20 3.01 8.52
CA MET A 28 -2.87 2.95 7.90
C MET A 28 -2.17 4.31 7.98
N ARG A 29 -0.84 4.31 8.08
CA ARG A 29 -0.06 5.55 8.17
C ARG A 29 -0.17 6.34 6.88
N GLY A 30 -0.36 7.66 7.02
CA GLY A 30 -0.49 8.56 5.88
C GLY A 30 -1.83 8.47 5.16
N VAL A 31 -2.78 7.64 5.64
CA VAL A 31 -4.10 7.46 5.05
C VAL A 31 -5.16 8.16 5.91
N MET A 32 -5.95 9.04 5.28
CA MET A 32 -7.10 9.68 5.91
C MET A 32 -8.38 9.29 5.18
N ARG A 33 -9.38 8.82 5.95
CA ARG A 33 -10.72 8.50 5.43
C ARG A 33 -11.61 9.73 5.56
N ARG A 34 -12.17 10.21 4.44
CA ARG A 34 -13.17 11.28 4.42
C ARG A 34 -14.57 10.72 4.71
N PRO A 35 -15.53 11.54 5.17
CA PRO A 35 -16.92 11.11 5.34
C PRO A 35 -17.58 10.66 4.02
N TRP A 36 -17.06 11.12 2.88
CA TRP A 36 -17.47 10.66 1.54
C TRP A 36 -16.93 9.26 1.15
N GLY A 37 -16.17 8.61 2.03
CA GLY A 37 -15.64 7.25 1.79
C GLY A 37 -14.38 7.17 0.94
N LYS A 38 -13.88 8.29 0.42
CA LYS A 38 -12.57 8.33 -0.28
C LYS A 38 -11.41 8.38 0.71
N PHE A 39 -10.27 7.83 0.31
CA PHE A 39 -9.03 7.81 1.06
C PHE A 39 -8.04 8.80 0.45
N THR A 40 -7.31 9.53 1.28
CA THR A 40 -6.26 10.43 0.82
C THR A 40 -4.92 10.01 1.36
N ALA A 41 -3.91 10.01 0.51
CA ALA A 41 -2.52 9.80 0.90
C ALA A 41 -1.81 11.15 1.00
N GLU A 42 -1.18 11.42 2.14
CA GLU A 42 -0.33 12.59 2.34
C GLU A 42 0.98 12.21 3.03
N ILE A 43 2.09 12.85 2.64
CA ILE A 43 3.38 12.66 3.27
C ILE A 43 3.95 13.98 3.79
N ARG A 44 4.58 13.90 4.96
CA ARG A 44 5.35 15.01 5.52
C ARG A 44 6.83 14.82 5.20
N ASP A 45 7.39 15.83 4.56
CA ASP A 45 8.82 15.88 4.27
C ASP A 45 9.58 16.61 5.38
N SER A 46 10.35 15.88 6.19
CA SER A 46 11.23 16.50 7.19
C SER A 46 12.43 17.21 6.56
N THR A 47 12.87 16.79 5.36
CA THR A 47 14.00 17.40 4.65
C THR A 47 13.64 18.77 4.08
N ARG A 48 12.38 18.97 3.70
CA ARG A 48 11.84 20.25 3.20
C ARG A 48 11.04 21.00 4.26
N LYS A 49 11.61 21.18 5.46
CA LYS A 49 11.02 22.00 6.53
C LYS A 49 9.60 21.57 6.99
N GLY A 50 9.24 20.30 6.81
CA GLY A 50 7.95 19.78 7.25
C GLY A 50 6.78 20.05 6.31
N ILE A 51 7.03 20.41 5.04
CA ILE A 51 5.97 20.59 4.04
C ILE A 51 5.16 19.29 3.90
N ARG A 52 3.83 19.45 3.86
CA ARG A 52 2.91 18.36 3.54
C ARG A 52 2.72 18.31 2.04
N VAL A 53 2.98 17.14 1.47
CA VAL A 53 2.74 16.88 0.04
C VAL A 53 1.56 15.94 -0.06
N TRP A 54 0.53 16.40 -0.75
CA TRP A 54 -0.63 15.59 -1.08
C TRP A 54 -0.27 14.67 -2.26
N LEU A 55 -0.39 13.36 -2.07
CA LEU A 55 0.01 12.35 -3.05
C LEU A 55 -1.15 11.97 -3.97
N GLY A 56 -2.38 12.05 -3.45
CA GLY A 56 -3.59 11.79 -4.23
C GLY A 56 -4.79 11.34 -3.39
N THR A 57 -5.86 11.00 -4.09
CA THR A 57 -7.07 10.37 -3.55
C THR A 57 -7.25 9.00 -4.16
N PHE A 58 -7.66 8.04 -3.35
CA PHE A 58 -7.82 6.64 -3.71
C PHE A 58 -9.17 6.11 -3.21
N ASP A 59 -9.64 5.07 -3.87
CA ASP A 59 -10.91 4.41 -3.52
C ASP A 59 -10.73 3.36 -2.43
N SER A 60 -9.52 2.81 -2.30
CA SER A 60 -9.15 1.86 -1.25
C SER A 60 -8.15 2.46 -0.28
N ALA A 61 -8.31 2.10 0.98
CA ALA A 61 -7.35 2.44 2.03
C ALA A 61 -5.97 1.82 1.75
N GLU A 62 -5.96 0.61 1.16
CA GLU A 62 -4.74 -0.13 0.82
C GLU A 62 -3.96 0.56 -0.29
N ALA A 63 -4.65 0.97 -1.37
CA ALA A 63 -4.03 1.73 -2.46
C ALA A 63 -3.43 3.06 -1.96
N SER A 64 -4.15 3.74 -1.06
CA SER A 64 -3.65 4.96 -0.43
C SER A 64 -2.39 4.72 0.42
N ALA A 65 -2.34 3.62 1.16
CA ALA A 65 -1.20 3.27 1.99
C ALA A 65 0.01 2.81 1.15
N LEU A 66 -0.24 2.12 0.03
CA LEU A 66 0.81 1.72 -0.92
C LEU A 66 1.48 2.95 -1.52
N ALA A 67 0.69 3.91 -2.02
CA ALA A 67 1.21 5.16 -2.54
C ALA A 67 2.02 5.94 -1.48
N TYR A 68 1.55 5.95 -0.24
CA TYR A 68 2.30 6.55 0.87
C TYR A 68 3.66 5.88 1.10
N ASP A 69 3.68 4.55 1.17
CA ASP A 69 4.89 3.77 1.43
C ASP A 69 5.91 3.87 0.29
N GLN A 70 5.45 3.92 -0.96
CA GLN A 70 6.31 4.15 -2.13
C GLN A 70 7.05 5.48 -2.01
N VAL A 71 6.31 6.56 -1.74
CA VAL A 71 6.93 7.88 -1.62
C VAL A 71 7.80 7.96 -0.36
N ALA A 72 7.37 7.37 0.75
CA ALA A 72 8.18 7.30 1.98
C ALA A 72 9.49 6.55 1.76
N PHE A 73 9.47 5.46 0.98
CA PHE A 73 10.64 4.69 0.60
C PHE A 73 11.61 5.52 -0.24
N LEU A 74 11.09 6.20 -1.28
CA LEU A 74 11.89 7.09 -2.14
C LEU A 74 12.53 8.24 -1.36
N MET A 75 11.81 8.80 -0.39
CA MET A 75 12.28 9.97 0.37
C MET A 75 13.25 9.64 1.50
N ARG A 76 13.07 8.51 2.18
CA ARG A 76 13.83 8.17 3.40
C ARG A 76 14.82 7.02 3.22
N GLY A 77 14.72 6.29 2.11
CA GLY A 77 15.54 5.11 1.83
C GLY A 77 15.06 3.83 2.52
N PRO A 78 15.73 2.70 2.22
CA PRO A 78 15.43 1.40 2.82
C PRO A 78 15.74 1.40 4.32
N GLY A 79 14.83 0.88 5.15
CA GLY A 79 15.01 0.74 6.60
C GLY A 79 14.10 1.61 7.47
N LYS A 80 13.12 2.31 6.89
CA LYS A 80 12.05 2.97 7.66
C LYS A 80 10.83 2.07 7.82
N THR A 81 10.11 2.25 8.93
CA THR A 81 8.85 1.57 9.20
C THR A 81 7.79 1.95 8.15
N GLN A 82 7.41 0.97 7.33
CA GLN A 82 6.37 1.04 6.30
C GLN A 82 5.10 0.32 6.78
N ASN A 83 3.98 0.52 6.07
CA ASN A 83 2.75 -0.25 6.31
C ASN A 83 2.82 -1.64 5.66
N PHE A 84 3.46 -1.75 4.49
CA PHE A 84 3.65 -2.99 3.74
C PHE A 84 5.12 -3.39 3.65
N PRO A 85 5.44 -4.67 3.39
CA PRO A 85 6.83 -5.08 3.19
C PRO A 85 7.32 -4.62 1.82
N VAL A 86 8.64 -4.54 1.71
CA VAL A 86 9.33 -3.95 0.57
C VAL A 86 9.04 -4.70 -0.73
N GLU A 87 8.82 -6.01 -0.67
CA GLU A 87 8.46 -6.84 -1.82
C GLU A 87 7.19 -6.32 -2.51
N ARG A 88 6.17 -5.96 -1.72
CA ARG A 88 4.90 -5.45 -2.22
C ARG A 88 5.02 -4.05 -2.85
N LEU A 89 5.95 -3.24 -2.33
CA LEU A 89 6.21 -1.90 -2.88
C LEU A 89 6.94 -1.99 -4.22
N ARG A 90 7.82 -2.97 -4.40
CA ARG A 90 8.53 -3.20 -5.67
C ARG A 90 7.61 -3.72 -6.78
N GLU A 91 6.63 -4.54 -6.44
CA GLU A 91 5.62 -5.04 -7.40
C GLU A 91 4.66 -3.95 -7.91
N SER A 92 4.59 -2.81 -7.23
CA SER A 92 3.71 -1.69 -7.56
C SER A 92 4.43 -0.50 -8.21
N LEU A 93 5.74 -0.62 -8.45
CA LEU A 93 6.56 0.33 -9.24
C LEU A 93 6.54 -0.06 -10.72
#